data_AF-A0A256WJD9-F1
#
_entry.id   AF-A0A256WJD9-F1
#
_cell.length_a   1.000
_cell.length_b   1.000
_cell.length_c   1.000
_cell.angle_alpha   90.00
_cell.angle_beta   90.00
_cell.angle_gamma   90.00
#
_symmetry.space_group_name_H-M   'P 1'
#
loop_
_entity.id
_entity.type
_entity.pdbx_description
1 polymer ?
#
loop_
_entity_poly.entity_id
_entity_poly.type
_entity_poly.pdbx_seq_one_letter_code
_entity_poly.pdbx_strand_id
1 'polypeptide(L)'
;MSITLVSFPRSGRNWVCTLLDVYNGGPVFNNRLNNPDNPDVGCSNFLGTYNHDHNANRVIDGRVLYIYRDPVDVIFSMLNSNNVYVKKDKRLKTIDERIRVWAKRWRIHKQKWFYNPTICKDKLTINYDDLVKNPIDTLELICKWI
;
A
#
# COMPACT_ATOMS: atom_id res chain seq x y z
N MET A 1 -14.81 -5.65 -13.55
CA MET A 1 -13.37 -5.98 -13.63
C MET A 1 -12.77 -5.69 -12.26
N SER A 2 -12.01 -6.59 -11.65
CA SER A 2 -11.46 -6.39 -10.31
C SER A 2 -10.12 -5.65 -10.36
N ILE A 3 -9.98 -4.59 -9.57
CA ILE A 3 -8.73 -3.86 -9.37
C ILE A 3 -8.19 -4.21 -7.99
N THR A 4 -6.89 -4.54 -7.92
CA THR A 4 -6.21 -4.85 -6.66
C THR A 4 -5.26 -3.73 -6.28
N LEU A 5 -5.40 -3.20 -5.07
CA LEU A 5 -4.44 -2.24 -4.52
C LEU A 5 -3.32 -3.00 -3.81
N VAL A 6 -2.11 -2.84 -4.32
CA VAL A 6 -0.89 -3.40 -3.75
C VAL A 6 -0.02 -2.29 -3.21
N SER A 7 0.50 -2.47 -2.00
CA SER A 7 1.49 -1.57 -1.43
C SER A 7 2.28 -2.26 -0.34
N PHE A 8 3.55 -1.88 -0.21
CA PHE A 8 4.32 -2.24 0.97
C PHE A 8 3.74 -1.49 2.18
N PRO A 9 3.74 -2.08 3.40
CA PRO A 9 3.28 -1.39 4.60
C PRO A 9 3.84 0.03 4.72
N ARG A 10 3.01 0.97 5.17
CA ARG A 10 3.37 2.39 5.36
C ARG A 10 3.69 3.18 4.07
N SER A 11 3.34 2.68 2.90
CA SER A 11 3.49 3.41 1.61
C SER A 11 2.29 4.29 1.25
N GLY A 12 1.41 4.63 2.21
CA GLY A 12 0.30 5.55 1.96
C GLY A 12 -1.02 4.94 1.46
N ARG A 13 -1.17 3.61 1.51
CA ARG A 13 -2.42 2.90 1.15
C ARG A 13 -3.69 3.58 1.68
N ASN A 14 -3.72 3.84 2.99
CA ASN A 14 -4.92 4.38 3.64
C ASN A 14 -5.30 5.74 3.07
N TRP A 15 -4.31 6.55 2.70
CA TRP A 15 -4.57 7.86 2.13
C TRP A 15 -5.21 7.76 0.75
N VAL A 16 -4.66 6.93 -0.15
CA VAL A 16 -5.29 6.69 -1.47
C VAL A 16 -6.69 6.12 -1.33
N CYS A 17 -6.89 5.16 -0.43
CA CYS A 17 -8.22 4.63 -0.15
C CYS A 17 -9.21 5.74 0.24
N THR A 18 -8.85 6.59 1.21
CA THR A 18 -9.69 7.72 1.61
C THR A 18 -9.95 8.68 0.45
N LEU A 19 -8.94 9.01 -0.36
CA LEU A 19 -9.12 9.89 -1.52
C LEU A 19 -10.11 9.31 -2.54
N LEU A 20 -10.00 8.01 -2.84
CA LEU A 20 -10.93 7.33 -3.76
C LEU A 20 -12.35 7.25 -3.20
N ASP A 21 -12.49 7.02 -1.89
CA ASP A 21 -13.81 6.99 -1.26
C ASP A 21 -14.45 8.39 -1.28
N VAL A 22 -13.70 9.45 -0.98
CA VAL A 22 -14.17 10.84 -1.08
C VAL A 22 -14.54 11.20 -2.51
N TYR A 23 -13.70 10.82 -3.49
CA TYR A 23 -13.98 11.04 -4.91
C TYR A 23 -15.31 10.39 -5.35
N ASN A 24 -15.69 9.27 -4.75
CA ASN A 24 -16.96 8.59 -5.02
C ASN A 24 -18.17 9.16 -4.27
N GLY A 25 -18.02 10.29 -3.58
CA GLY A 25 -19.06 10.82 -2.68
C GLY A 25 -19.24 9.98 -1.39
N GLY A 26 -18.28 9.13 -1.06
CA GLY A 26 -18.23 8.41 0.21
C GLY A 26 -17.84 9.31 1.40
N PRO A 27 -18.12 8.89 2.64
CA PRO A 27 -17.82 9.68 3.82
C PRO A 27 -16.31 9.89 4.01
N VAL A 28 -15.90 11.11 4.37
CA VAL A 28 -14.49 11.52 4.60
C VAL A 28 -13.82 10.68 5.69
N PHE A 29 -14.60 10.15 6.63
CA PHE A 29 -14.16 9.25 7.69
C PHE A 29 -14.70 7.86 7.42
N ASN A 30 -13.88 7.02 6.80
CA ASN A 30 -14.16 5.59 6.70
C ASN A 30 -14.39 4.99 8.09
N ASN A 31 -15.31 4.02 8.18
CA ASN A 31 -15.61 3.18 9.34
C ASN A 31 -14.41 2.40 9.93
N ARG A 32 -13.18 2.62 9.43
CA ARG A 32 -11.94 2.01 9.94
C ARG A 32 -11.60 2.41 11.38
N LEU A 33 -12.03 3.59 11.85
CA LEU A 33 -11.93 3.95 13.27
C LEU A 33 -12.99 3.26 14.14
N ASN A 34 -14.13 2.90 13.54
CA ASN A 34 -15.27 2.30 14.23
C ASN A 34 -15.23 0.76 14.24
N ASN A 35 -14.35 0.13 13.45
CA ASN A 35 -14.20 -1.31 13.39
C ASN A 35 -12.72 -1.71 13.50
N PRO A 36 -12.13 -1.63 14.71
CA PRO A 36 -10.72 -1.98 14.94
C PRO A 36 -10.39 -3.44 14.62
N ASP A 37 -11.40 -4.30 14.57
CA ASP A 37 -11.27 -5.72 14.23
C ASP A 37 -11.21 -5.97 12.71
N ASN A 38 -11.58 -4.96 11.89
CA ASN A 38 -11.46 -5.02 10.44
C ASN A 38 -10.99 -3.67 9.86
N PRO A 39 -9.69 -3.34 9.96
CA PRO A 39 -9.12 -2.05 9.55
C PRO A 39 -9.10 -1.83 8.02
N ASP A 40 -9.68 -2.75 7.25
CA ASP A 40 -9.64 -2.80 5.81
C ASP A 40 -10.96 -2.42 5.12
N VAL A 41 -12.00 -2.08 5.89
CA VAL A 41 -13.35 -1.70 5.42
C VAL A 41 -13.40 -0.26 4.88
N GLY A 42 -12.55 0.09 3.91
CA GLY A 42 -12.58 1.44 3.36
C GLY A 42 -11.81 1.57 2.06
N CYS A 43 -12.21 0.78 1.07
CA CYS A 43 -11.67 0.82 -0.29
C CYS A 43 -12.56 0.01 -1.26
N SER A 44 -13.72 -0.48 -0.80
CA SER A 44 -14.45 -1.61 -1.41
C SER A 44 -15.16 -1.28 -2.72
N ASN A 45 -15.40 0.00 -2.99
CA ASN A 45 -16.20 0.39 -4.16
C ASN A 45 -15.39 0.37 -5.46
N PHE A 46 -14.07 0.61 -5.38
CA PHE A 46 -13.15 0.58 -6.53
C PHE A 46 -12.13 -0.56 -6.47
N LEU A 47 -11.74 -1.00 -5.28
CA LEU A 47 -10.67 -1.96 -5.08
C LEU A 47 -11.25 -3.27 -4.55
N GLY A 48 -11.23 -4.30 -5.40
CA GLY A 48 -11.82 -5.60 -5.11
C GLY A 48 -11.03 -6.41 -4.09
N THR A 49 -9.71 -6.18 -3.98
CA THR A 49 -8.89 -6.76 -2.90
C THR A 49 -7.73 -5.84 -2.53
N TYR A 50 -7.20 -5.99 -1.33
CA TYR A 50 -5.99 -5.35 -0.85
C TYR A 50 -5.02 -6.43 -0.36
N ASN A 51 -3.73 -6.26 -0.66
CA ASN A 51 -2.72 -7.21 -0.19
C ASN A 51 -1.41 -6.49 0.08
N HIS A 52 -0.87 -6.65 1.30
CA HIS A 52 0.53 -6.28 1.59
C HIS A 52 1.55 -7.26 0.99
N ASP A 53 1.01 -8.30 0.36
CA ASP A 53 1.66 -9.35 -0.41
C ASP A 53 2.94 -9.86 0.24
N HIS A 54 2.72 -10.77 1.18
CA HIS A 54 3.79 -11.55 1.79
C HIS A 54 4.21 -12.75 0.94
N ASN A 55 3.51 -13.04 -0.18
CA ASN A 55 3.76 -14.24 -0.98
C ASN A 55 4.42 -13.89 -2.32
N ALA A 56 5.73 -14.09 -2.40
CA ALA A 56 6.57 -13.70 -3.53
C ALA A 56 6.11 -14.26 -4.90
N ASN A 57 5.37 -15.37 -4.94
CA ASN A 57 5.07 -16.08 -6.19
C ASN A 57 3.64 -15.87 -6.73
N ARG A 58 2.77 -15.15 -6.02
CA ARG A 58 1.38 -14.95 -6.48
C ARG A 58 1.31 -13.95 -7.63
N VAL A 59 0.89 -14.42 -8.81
CA VAL A 59 0.45 -13.60 -9.95
C VAL A 59 -1.00 -13.15 -9.70
N ILE A 60 -1.33 -11.91 -10.09
CA ILE A 60 -2.71 -11.39 -10.00
C ILE A 60 -3.32 -11.39 -11.39
N ASP A 61 -4.42 -12.14 -11.55
CA ASP A 61 -5.28 -12.06 -12.73
C ASP A 61 -6.21 -10.86 -12.56
N GLY A 62 -5.83 -9.71 -13.14
CA GLY A 62 -6.57 -8.46 -13.05
C GLY A 62 -5.68 -7.23 -13.19
N ARG A 63 -6.26 -6.08 -12.87
CA ARG A 63 -5.57 -4.78 -12.86
C ARG A 63 -4.98 -4.52 -11.49
N VAL A 64 -3.77 -3.97 -11.45
CA VAL A 64 -3.07 -3.65 -10.20
C VAL A 64 -2.77 -2.17 -10.10
N LEU A 65 -3.28 -1.54 -9.04
CA LEU A 65 -2.81 -0.24 -8.60
C LEU A 65 -1.68 -0.48 -7.59
N TYR A 66 -0.44 -0.18 -7.97
CA TYR A 66 0.72 -0.35 -7.10
C TYR A 66 1.19 1.00 -6.58
N ILE A 67 1.23 1.16 -5.25
CA ILE A 67 1.79 2.36 -4.62
C ILE A 67 3.11 2.00 -3.94
N TYR A 68 4.14 2.77 -4.24
CA TYR A 68 5.43 2.70 -3.56
C TYR A 68 5.80 4.06 -2.95
N ARG A 69 6.73 4.02 -1.99
CA ARG A 69 7.28 5.18 -1.31
C ARG A 69 8.77 4.95 -1.09
N ASP A 70 9.54 6.03 -0.89
CA ASP A 70 10.94 5.96 -0.49
C ASP A 70 11.17 4.96 0.67
N PRO A 71 12.16 4.06 0.55
CA PRO A 71 12.40 3.02 1.55
C PRO A 71 12.81 3.56 2.92
N VAL A 72 13.52 4.69 3.00
CA VAL A 72 13.96 5.30 4.27
C VAL A 72 12.72 5.75 5.03
N ASP A 73 11.85 6.49 4.37
CA ASP A 73 10.57 6.96 4.95
C ASP A 73 9.67 5.80 5.39
N VAL A 74 9.57 4.77 4.56
CA VAL A 74 8.77 3.57 4.85
C VAL A 74 9.30 2.86 6.10
N ILE A 75 10.61 2.64 6.18
CA ILE A 75 11.26 1.97 7.32
C ILE A 75 11.12 2.81 8.58
N PHE A 76 11.39 4.12 8.50
CA PHE A 76 11.23 5.05 9.62
C PHE A 76 9.78 5.07 10.12
N SER A 77 8.80 5.12 9.21
CA SER A 77 7.38 5.06 9.54
C SER A 77 6.96 3.73 10.17
N MET A 78 7.59 2.61 9.79
CA MET A 78 7.38 1.31 10.45
C MET A 78 8.00 1.24 11.84
N LEU A 79 9.18 1.85 12.05
CA LEU A 79 9.83 1.93 13.37
C LEU A 79 8.98 2.77 14.34
N ASN A 80 8.43 3.90 13.86
CA ASN A 80 7.67 4.84 14.69
C ASN A 80 6.20 4.45 14.91
N SER A 81 5.65 3.47 14.20
CA SER A 81 4.24 3.12 14.34
C SER A 81 3.96 2.41 15.67
N ASN A 82 3.73 3.18 16.75
CA ASN A 82 3.20 2.80 18.07
C ASN A 82 3.41 1.34 18.49
N ASN A 83 4.63 0.83 18.31
CA ASN A 83 5.01 -0.54 18.57
C ASN A 83 4.23 -1.66 17.82
N VAL A 84 3.38 -1.42 16.81
CA VAL A 84 2.59 -2.49 16.17
C VAL A 84 3.48 -3.45 15.38
N TYR A 85 4.33 -2.95 14.49
CA TYR A 85 5.29 -3.80 13.76
C TYR A 85 6.48 -4.20 14.62
N VAL A 86 6.82 -3.39 15.62
CA VAL A 86 7.90 -3.68 16.57
C VAL A 86 7.51 -4.87 17.48
N LYS A 87 6.30 -4.86 18.05
CA LYS A 87 5.78 -5.93 18.92
C LYS A 87 5.38 -7.20 18.15
N LYS A 88 4.95 -7.09 16.89
CA LYS A 88 4.54 -8.27 16.08
C LYS A 88 5.71 -9.18 15.72
N ASP A 89 6.91 -8.65 15.47
CA ASP A 89 8.10 -9.47 15.21
C ASP A 89 9.05 -9.45 16.42
N LYS A 90 8.67 -10.17 17.49
CA LYS A 90 9.44 -10.30 18.75
C LYS A 90 10.83 -10.92 18.58
N ARG A 91 11.09 -11.53 17.42
CA ARG A 91 12.37 -12.18 17.08
C ARG A 91 13.46 -11.18 16.76
N LEU A 92 13.10 -9.96 16.33
CA LEU A 92 14.05 -8.90 16.03
C LEU A 92 14.24 -8.06 17.30
N LYS A 93 15.43 -8.15 17.88
CA LYS A 93 15.72 -7.59 19.20
C LYS A 93 16.28 -6.17 19.11
N THR A 94 16.96 -5.84 18.00
CA THR A 94 17.58 -4.52 17.81
C THR A 94 16.92 -3.73 16.68
N ILE A 95 17.14 -2.41 16.68
CA ILE A 95 16.70 -1.52 15.59
C ILE A 95 17.40 -1.90 14.29
N ASP A 96 18.71 -2.16 14.33
CA ASP A 96 19.51 -2.58 13.18
C ASP A 96 18.99 -3.85 12.51
N GLU A 97 18.65 -4.88 13.30
CA GLU A 97 18.05 -6.12 12.78
C GLU A 97 16.73 -5.83 12.05
N ARG A 98 15.91 -4.93 12.61
CA ARG A 98 14.64 -4.52 12.01
C ARG A 98 14.84 -3.80 10.69
N ILE A 99 15.77 -2.83 10.66
CA ILE A 99 16.12 -2.09 9.44
C ILE A 99 16.57 -3.07 8.35
N ARG A 100 17.51 -3.98 8.65
CA ARG A 100 18.02 -4.95 7.67
C ARG A 100 16.93 -5.87 7.13
N VAL A 101 16.09 -6.41 8.00
CA VAL A 101 14.99 -7.30 7.59
C VAL A 101 13.95 -6.57 6.77
N TRP A 102 13.55 -5.37 7.18
CA TRP A 102 12.54 -4.59 6.48
C TRP A 102 13.05 -4.02 5.16
N ALA A 103 14.30 -3.57 5.10
CA ALA A 103 14.95 -3.19 3.83
C ALA A 103 14.99 -4.38 2.86
N LYS A 104 15.33 -5.58 3.34
CA LYS A 104 15.30 -6.80 2.51
C LYS A 104 13.88 -7.09 2.00
N ARG A 105 12.87 -7.04 2.88
CA ARG A 105 11.46 -7.27 2.51
C ARG A 105 10.96 -6.23 1.51
N TRP A 106 11.28 -4.96 1.72
CA TRP A 106 10.92 -3.87 0.82
C TRP A 106 11.57 -4.07 -0.56
N ARG A 107 12.87 -4.42 -0.60
CA ARG A 107 13.59 -4.71 -1.84
C ARG A 107 12.92 -5.84 -2.63
N ILE A 108 12.57 -6.95 -1.96
CA ILE A 108 11.89 -8.09 -2.59
C ILE A 108 10.51 -7.65 -3.13
N HIS A 109 9.75 -6.90 -2.34
CA HIS A 109 8.44 -6.40 -2.75
C HIS A 109 8.55 -5.48 -3.97
N LYS A 110 9.53 -4.55 -3.99
CA LYS A 110 9.78 -3.67 -5.14
C LYS A 110 10.24 -4.44 -6.37
N GLN A 111 11.12 -5.44 -6.23
CA GLN A 111 11.51 -6.33 -7.32
C GLN A 111 10.30 -7.01 -7.97
N LYS A 112 9.37 -7.49 -7.14
CA LYS A 112 8.15 -8.13 -7.62
C LYS A 112 7.18 -7.14 -8.28
N TRP A 113 6.86 -6.04 -7.62
CA TRP A 113 5.74 -5.20 -8.05
C TRP A 113 6.14 -4.06 -8.98
N PHE A 114 7.34 -3.52 -8.84
CA PHE A 114 7.83 -2.46 -9.71
C PHE A 114 8.46 -3.05 -10.97
N TYR A 115 9.48 -3.90 -10.79
CA TYR A 115 10.36 -4.32 -11.88
C TYR A 115 9.89 -5.55 -12.67
N ASN A 116 8.97 -6.36 -12.13
CA ASN A 116 8.45 -7.51 -12.87
C ASN A 116 7.25 -7.09 -13.76
N PRO A 117 7.37 -7.13 -15.09
CA PRO A 117 6.27 -6.81 -15.98
C PRO A 117 5.23 -7.93 -16.09
N THR A 118 5.59 -9.18 -15.76
CA THR A 118 4.69 -10.34 -15.93
C THR A 118 3.81 -10.62 -14.72
N ILE A 119 3.90 -9.79 -13.67
CA ILE A 119 3.20 -10.04 -12.40
C ILE A 119 1.68 -9.82 -12.47
N CYS A 120 1.23 -9.02 -13.42
CA CYS A 120 -0.17 -8.75 -13.71
C CYS A 120 -0.33 -8.25 -15.14
N LYS A 121 -1.54 -8.32 -15.68
CA LYS A 121 -1.85 -7.94 -17.08
C LYS A 121 -1.81 -6.44 -17.30
N ASP A 122 -2.28 -5.66 -16.33
CA ASP A 122 -2.31 -4.19 -16.37
C ASP A 122 -1.94 -3.64 -14.99
N LYS A 123 -1.05 -2.66 -14.96
CA LYS A 123 -0.46 -2.11 -13.74
C LYS A 123 -0.28 -0.61 -13.85
N LEU A 124 -0.94 0.13 -12.98
CA LEU A 124 -0.61 1.53 -12.72
C LEU A 124 0.30 1.61 -11.49
N THR A 125 1.45 2.27 -11.63
CA THR A 125 2.39 2.49 -10.53
C THR A 125 2.37 3.95 -10.11
N ILE A 126 2.16 4.20 -8.83
CA ILE A 126 2.09 5.53 -8.23
C ILE A 126 3.18 5.67 -7.17
N ASN A 127 3.91 6.79 -7.22
CA ASN A 127 4.78 7.21 -6.16
C ASN A 127 3.97 7.99 -5.12
N TYR A 128 4.08 7.60 -3.85
CA TYR A 128 3.45 8.32 -2.74
C TYR A 128 3.88 9.79 -2.68
N ASP A 129 5.14 10.09 -2.96
CA ASP A 129 5.64 11.47 -2.86
C ASP A 129 5.05 12.37 -3.95
N ASP A 130 4.75 11.82 -5.12
CA ASP A 130 4.06 12.53 -6.19
C ASP A 130 2.59 12.75 -5.85
N LEU A 131 1.95 11.77 -5.20
CA LEU A 131 0.61 11.94 -4.64
C LEU A 131 0.57 13.04 -3.57
N VAL A 132 1.61 13.17 -2.73
CA VAL A 132 1.74 14.26 -1.74
C VAL A 132 1.88 15.61 -2.42
N LYS A 133 2.76 15.71 -3.42
CA LYS A 133 3.08 16.98 -4.09
C LYS A 133 1.95 17.45 -5.01
N ASN A 134 1.37 16.52 -5.78
CA ASN A 134 0.37 16.78 -6.81
C ASN A 134 -0.85 15.85 -6.61
N PRO A 135 -1.63 16.03 -5.52
CA PRO A 135 -2.69 15.09 -5.16
C PRO A 135 -3.81 15.01 -6.19
N ILE A 136 -4.19 16.15 -6.79
CA ILE A 136 -5.27 16.22 -7.78
C ILE A 136 -4.85 15.47 -9.05
N ASP A 137 -3.72 15.83 -9.64
CA ASP A 137 -3.25 15.21 -10.89
C ASP A 137 -3.05 13.70 -10.74
N THR A 138 -2.47 13.28 -9.61
CA THR A 138 -2.25 11.85 -9.32
C THR A 138 -3.58 11.13 -9.13
N LEU A 139 -4.56 11.74 -8.46
CA LEU A 139 -5.89 11.15 -8.29
C LEU A 139 -6.63 11.06 -9.63
N GLU A 140 -6.59 12.10 -10.45
CA GLU A 140 -7.17 12.08 -11.80
C GLU A 140 -6.57 10.98 -12.65
N LEU A 141 -5.24 10.78 -12.59
CA LEU A 141 -4.57 9.69 -13.29
C LEU A 141 -5.10 8.33 -12.83
N ILE A 142 -5.24 8.13 -11.52
CA ILE A 142 -5.81 6.90 -10.96
C ILE A 142 -7.24 6.72 -11.46
N CYS A 143 -8.10 7.74 -11.36
CA CYS A 143 -9.50 7.66 -11.76
C CYS A 143 -9.70 7.45 -13.27
N LYS A 144 -8.84 8.04 -14.11
CA LYS A 144 -8.84 7.81 -15.57
C LYS A 144 -8.39 6.40 -15.92
N TRP A 145 -7.50 5.83 -15.10
CA TRP A 145 -7.05 4.46 -15.29
C TRP A 145 -8.13 3.49 -14.84
N ILE A 146 -8.69 3.61 -13.63
CA ILE A 146 -9.73 2.74 -13.04
C ILE A 146 -10.89 2.51 -14.03
#